data_AF-A0A7J9NZX6-F1
#
_entry.id   AF-A0A7J9NZX6-F1
#
_cell.length_a   1.000
_cell.length_b   1.000
_cell.length_c   1.000
_cell.angle_alpha   90.00
_cell.angle_beta   90.00
_cell.angle_gamma   90.00
#
_symmetry.space_group_name_H-M   'P 1'
#
loop_
_entity.id
_entity.type
_entity.pdbx_description
1 polymer ?
#
loop_
_entity_poly.entity_id
_entity_poly.type
_entity_poly.pdbx_seq_one_letter_code
_entity_poly.pdbx_strand_id
1 'polypeptide(L)' 'MKPSEKEVFELFLINQIVTAPIAELLTRYKLDACKRALLGLKEMELITLAGGKAGYYIPTEKGENELKKIEL' A
#
# COMPACT_ATOMS: atom_id res chain seq x y z
N MET A 1 -4.22 -8.31 -8.51
CA MET A 1 -3.62 -7.00 -8.19
C MET A 1 -3.14 -6.35 -9.48
N LYS A 2 -3.48 -5.08 -9.72
CA LYS A 2 -3.00 -4.29 -10.88
C LYS A 2 -1.53 -3.91 -10.69
N PRO A 3 -0.79 -3.54 -11.76
CA PRO A 3 0.62 -3.13 -11.64
C PRO A 3 0.83 -1.99 -10.63
N SER A 4 -0.06 -1.00 -10.62
CA SER A 4 0.01 0.13 -9.67
C SER A 4 -0.28 -0.27 -8.23
N GLU A 5 -1.18 -1.23 -8.01
CA GLU A 5 -1.46 -1.77 -6.67
C GLU A 5 -0.26 -2.57 -6.16
N LYS A 6 0.38 -3.37 -7.03
CA LYS A 6 1.57 -4.16 -6.69
C LYS A 6 2.75 -3.29 -6.28
N GLU A 7 3.11 -2.32 -7.11
CA GLU A 7 4.26 -1.43 -6.86
C GLU A 7 4.03 -0.58 -5.59
N VAL A 8 2.80 -0.12 -5.34
CA VAL A 8 2.45 0.57 -4.09
C VAL A 8 2.46 -0.36 -2.88
N PHE A 9 2.06 -1.63 -3.04
CA PHE A 9 2.07 -2.61 -1.97
C PHE A 9 3.50 -2.99 -1.56
N GLU A 10 4.42 -3.10 -2.51
CA GLU A 10 5.83 -3.40 -2.24
C GLU A 10 6.54 -2.29 -1.43
N LEU A 11 6.02 -1.06 -1.42
CA LEU A 11 6.55 0.01 -0.55
C LEU A 11 6.48 -0.37 0.94
N PHE A 12 5.57 -1.25 1.32
CA PHE A 12 5.41 -1.71 2.70
C PHE A 12 6.50 -2.70 3.15
N LEU A 13 7.36 -3.19 2.24
CA LEU A 13 8.54 -3.98 2.62
C LEU A 13 9.55 -3.18 3.42
N ILE A 14 9.62 -1.87 3.17
CA ILE A 14 10.59 -0.96 3.80
C ILE A 14 9.93 0.18 4.59
N ASN A 15 8.66 0.49 4.34
CA ASN A 15 7.93 1.56 5.02
C ASN A 15 6.83 0.97 5.90
N GLN A 16 6.85 1.28 7.21
CA GLN A 16 5.78 0.85 8.12
C GLN A 16 4.44 1.51 7.79
N ILE A 17 4.45 2.75 7.28
CA ILE A 17 3.25 3.52 6.93
C ILE A 17 3.40 4.10 5.53
N VAL A 18 2.39 3.93 4.68
CA VAL A 18 2.34 4.51 3.34
C VAL A 18 1.11 5.42 3.22
N THR A 19 1.31 6.58 2.59
CA THR A 19 0.24 7.53 2.23
C THR A 19 0.24 7.72 0.71
N ALA A 20 -0.82 8.29 0.14
CA ALA A 20 -0.84 8.55 -1.31
C ALA A 20 0.30 9.50 -1.78
N PRO A 21 0.64 10.59 -1.06
CA PRO A 21 1.80 11.41 -1.41
C PRO A 21 3.15 10.66 -1.30
N ILE A 22 3.32 9.80 -0.31
CA ILE A 22 4.53 8.96 -0.20
C ILE A 22 4.61 7.99 -1.39
N ALA A 23 3.49 7.36 -1.74
CA ALA A 23 3.43 6.47 -2.88
C ALA A 23 3.69 7.19 -4.22
N GLU A 24 3.21 8.42 -4.39
CA GLU A 24 3.53 9.23 -5.58
C GLU A 24 5.03 9.59 -5.65
N LEU A 25 5.65 9.89 -4.52
CA LEU A 25 7.08 10.22 -4.47
C LEU A 25 7.97 9.01 -4.79
N LEU A 26 7.57 7.82 -4.33
CA LEU A 26 8.39 6.60 -4.41
C LEU A 26 8.07 5.71 -5.61
N THR A 27 7.05 6.05 -6.39
CA THR A 27 6.67 5.31 -7.61
C THR A 27 6.60 6.27 -8.80
N ARG A 28 6.39 5.71 -9.99
CA ARG A 28 6.15 6.53 -11.20
C ARG A 28 4.69 7.00 -11.37
N TYR A 29 3.80 6.67 -10.42
CA TYR A 29 2.37 6.95 -10.55
C TYR A 29 2.00 8.30 -9.98
N LYS A 30 1.06 8.99 -10.64
CA LYS A 30 0.47 10.23 -10.13
C LYS A 30 -0.38 9.98 -8.89
N LEU A 31 -0.56 11.02 -8.08
CA LEU A 31 -1.33 10.97 -6.82
C LEU A 31 -2.67 10.23 -6.91
N ASP A 32 -3.47 10.48 -7.94
CA ASP A 32 -4.78 9.86 -8.09
C ASP A 32 -4.71 8.36 -8.45
N ALA A 33 -3.64 7.92 -9.11
CA ALA A 33 -3.39 6.50 -9.32
C ALA A 33 -2.94 5.84 -8.00
N CYS A 34 -2.09 6.50 -7.21
CA CYS A 34 -1.69 6.02 -5.88
C CYS A 34 -2.87 5.92 -4.90
N LYS A 35 -3.77 6.92 -4.88
CA LYS A 35 -5.01 6.87 -4.08
C LYS A 35 -5.87 5.67 -4.46
N ARG A 36 -6.09 5.44 -5.76
CA ARG A 36 -6.87 4.29 -6.25
C ARG A 36 -6.20 2.96 -5.94
N ALA A 37 -4.87 2.90 -6.03
CA ALA A 37 -4.10 1.72 -5.66
C ALA A 37 -4.25 1.39 -4.16
N LEU A 38 -4.07 2.38 -3.27
CA LEU A 38 -4.26 2.19 -1.83
C LEU A 38 -5.71 1.80 -1.48
N LEU A 39 -6.69 2.37 -2.17
CA LEU A 39 -8.09 1.97 -2.00
C LEU A 39 -8.30 0.50 -2.41
N GLY A 40 -7.79 0.09 -3.57
CA GLY A 40 -7.88 -1.29 -4.04
C GLY A 40 -7.19 -2.28 -3.09
N LEU A 41 -6.02 -1.94 -2.57
CA LEU A 41 -5.31 -2.76 -1.58
C LEU A 41 -6.10 -2.88 -0.26
N LYS A 42 -6.77 -1.80 0.16
CA LYS A 42 -7.66 -1.81 1.33
C LYS A 42 -8.91 -2.66 1.10
N GLU A 43 -9.52 -2.60 -0.08
CA GLU A 43 -10.65 -3.45 -0.48
C GLU A 43 -10.27 -4.94 -0.52
N MET A 44 -9.01 -5.26 -0.87
CA MET A 44 -8.46 -6.61 -0.79
C MET A 44 -8.06 -7.04 0.64
N GLU A 45 -8.24 -6.15 1.62
CA GLU A 45 -7.87 -6.35 3.03
C GLU A 45 -6.37 -6.57 3.26
N LEU A 46 -5.52 -6.11 2.34
CA LEU A 46 -4.06 -6.22 2.48
C LEU A 46 -3.49 -5.07 3.31
N ILE A 47 -4.19 -3.94 3.36
CA ILE A 47 -3.81 -2.77 4.16
C ILE A 47 -5.04 -2.20 4.87
N THR A 48 -4.82 -1.48 5.97
CA THR A 48 -5.87 -0.79 6.75
C THR A 48 -5.42 0.60 7.18
N LEU A 49 -6.32 1.41 7.72
CA LEU A 49 -6.00 2.75 8.20
C LEU A 49 -5.18 2.70 9.50
N ALA A 50 -4.07 3.45 9.53
CA ALA A 50 -3.21 3.56 10.69
C ALA A 50 -3.90 4.38 11.80
N GLY A 51 -4.27 3.75 12.91
CA GLY A 51 -4.87 4.43 14.07
C GLY A 51 -6.13 5.24 13.75
N GLY A 52 -6.90 4.84 12.74
CA GLY A 52 -8.11 5.54 12.28
C GLY A 52 -7.84 6.87 11.55
N LYS A 53 -6.59 7.25 11.31
CA LYS A 53 -6.25 8.46 10.55
C LYS A 53 -6.48 8.25 9.05
N ALA A 54 -7.36 9.05 8.47
CA ALA A 54 -7.64 8.99 7.03
C ALA A 54 -6.36 9.22 6.21
N GLY A 55 -6.12 8.36 5.22
CA GLY A 55 -5.03 8.49 4.26
C GLY A 55 -3.67 7.93 4.70
N TYR A 56 -3.55 7.43 5.94
CA TYR A 56 -2.37 6.71 6.41
C TYR A 56 -2.69 5.22 6.44
N TYR A 57 -1.89 4.41 5.77
CA TYR A 57 -2.13 2.98 5.64
C TYR A 57 -1.00 2.17 6.25
N ILE A 58 -1.35 1.03 6.85
CA ILE A 58 -0.45 -0.01 7.36
C ILE A 58 -0.87 -1.38 6.81
N PRO A 59 0.04 -2.36 6.69
CA PRO A 59 -0.34 -3.72 6.35
C PRO A 59 -1.31 -4.32 7.39
N THR A 60 -2.22 -5.17 6.94
CA THR A 60 -2.95 -6.08 7.84
C THR A 60 -2.12 -7.35 8.06
N GLU A 61 -2.53 -8.24 8.96
CA GLU A 61 -1.91 -9.57 9.09
C GLU A 61 -1.88 -10.33 7.75
N LYS A 62 -2.98 -10.28 6.99
CA LYS A 62 -3.07 -10.83 5.63
C LYS A 62 -2.06 -10.17 4.71
N GLY A 63 -1.94 -8.84 4.76
CA GLY A 63 -0.95 -8.07 4.00
C GLY A 63 0.49 -8.47 4.32
N GLU A 64 0.85 -8.57 5.60
CA GLU A 64 2.19 -8.99 6.02
C GLU A 64 2.54 -10.40 5.52
N ASN A 65 1.56 -11.32 5.55
CA ASN A 65 1.76 -12.68 5.03
C ASN A 65 1.96 -12.68 3.51
N GLU A 66 1.32 -11.79 2.76
CA GLU A 66 1.58 -11.62 1.32
C GLU A 66 2.94 -10.96 1.05
N LEU A 67 3.34 -9.95 1.84
CA LEU A 67 4.63 -9.28 1.71
C LEU A 67 5.81 -10.25 1.91
N LYS A 68 5.72 -11.14 2.90
CA LYS A 68 6.74 -12.18 3.15
C LYS A 68 6.97 -13.13 1.97
N LYS A 69 5.97 -13.32 1.10
CA LYS A 69 6.11 -14.16 -0.10
C LYS A 69 6.89 -13.46 -1.22
N ILE A 70 7.07 -12.14 -1.13
CA ILE A 70 7.80 -11.33 -2.12
C ILE A 70 9.29 -11.25 -1.75
N GLU A 71 9.63 -11.34 -0.46
CA GLU A 71 11.02 -11.34 0.01
C GLU A 71 11.80 -12.64 -0.27
N LEU A 72 11.09 -13.71 -0.65
CA LEU A 72 11.62 -15.05 -0.94
C LEU A 72 11.81 -15.29 -2.45
#